data_AF-A0A8S9ZU88-F1
#
_entry.id   AF-A0A8S9ZU88-F1
#
_cell.length_a   1.000
_cell.length_b   1.000
_cell.length_c   1.000
_cell.angle_alpha   90.00
_cell.angle_beta   90.00
_cell.angle_gamma   90.00
#
_symmetry.space_group_name_H-M   'P 1'
#
loop_
_entity.id
_entity.type
_entity.pdbx_description
1 polymer ?
#
loop_
_entity_poly.entity_id
_entity_poly.type
_entity_poly.pdbx_seq_one_letter_code
_entity_poly.pdbx_strand_id
1 'polypeptide(L)'
;MNSSKIFLFFLLIIFMVGVEGALPPSYLSVPQFKECLQFKEIGGKTRWCLPKTKPVACPDASWGELTKCEINGEIQKCDDNLEE
;
A
#
# COMPACT_ATOMS: atom_id res chain seq x y z
N MET A 1 -32.96 -29.17 27.04
CA MET A 1 -32.49 -27.76 27.05
C MET A 1 -30.97 -27.75 26.88
N ASN A 2 -30.51 -27.98 25.65
CA ASN A 2 -29.11 -28.07 25.23
C ASN A 2 -28.64 -26.71 24.67
N SER A 3 -29.02 -25.58 25.30
CA SER A 3 -28.66 -24.22 24.83
C SER A 3 -27.25 -23.77 25.24
N SER A 4 -26.59 -24.47 26.16
CA SER A 4 -25.26 -24.07 26.67
C SER A 4 -24.12 -24.36 25.67
N LYS A 5 -24.28 -25.37 24.80
CA LYS A 5 -23.25 -25.76 23.81
C LYS A 5 -23.32 -24.94 22.51
N ILE A 6 -24.50 -24.45 22.15
CA ILE A 6 -24.70 -23.60 20.96
C ILE A 6 -24.04 -22.23 21.14
N PHE A 7 -24.09 -21.69 22.37
CA PHE A 7 -23.47 -20.41 22.69
C PHE A 7 -21.94 -20.49 22.71
N LEU A 8 -21.38 -21.62 23.18
CA LEU A 8 -19.94 -21.88 23.14
C LEU A 8 -19.43 -22.10 21.70
N PHE A 9 -20.24 -22.70 20.84
CA PHE A 9 -19.88 -22.89 19.43
C PHE A 9 -19.86 -21.56 18.65
N PHE A 10 -20.80 -20.65 18.95
CA PHE A 10 -20.82 -19.30 18.37
C PHE A 10 -19.65 -18.42 18.84
N LEU A 11 -19.21 -18.56 20.09
CA LEU A 11 -18.06 -17.81 20.62
C LEU A 11 -16.72 -18.22 20.00
N LEU A 12 -16.57 -19.46 19.54
CA LEU A 12 -15.34 -19.92 18.86
C LEU A 12 -15.24 -19.45 17.40
N ILE A 13 -16.36 -19.18 16.72
CA ILE A 13 -16.36 -18.75 15.32
C ILE A 13 -15.92 -17.27 15.18
N ILE A 14 -16.13 -16.45 16.21
CA ILE A 14 -15.78 -15.02 16.20
C ILE A 14 -14.27 -14.80 16.38
N PHE A 15 -13.52 -15.80 16.86
CA PHE A 15 -12.07 -15.69 17.10
C PHE A 15 -11.20 -15.83 15.83
N MET A 16 -11.77 -16.33 14.72
CA MET A 16 -11.05 -16.59 13.47
C MET A 16 -11.14 -15.42 12.47
N VAL A 17 -11.87 -14.35 12.78
CA VAL A 17 -11.84 -13.13 11.97
C VAL A 17 -10.53 -12.42 12.30
N GLY A 18 -9.44 -12.96 11.77
CA GLY A 18 -8.14 -12.31 11.76
C GLY A 18 -8.28 -10.98 11.04
N VAL A 19 -7.72 -9.93 11.64
CA VAL A 19 -7.53 -8.65 10.96
C VAL A 19 -6.71 -8.95 9.70
N GLU A 20 -7.35 -8.86 8.54
CA GLU A 20 -6.68 -8.80 7.24
C GLU A 20 -5.89 -7.49 7.20
N GLY A 21 -4.77 -7.46 7.91
CA GLY A 21 -3.83 -6.35 7.82
C GLY A 21 -3.33 -6.33 6.37
N ALA A 22 -3.69 -5.29 5.62
CA ALA A 22 -3.13 -5.08 4.30
C ALA A 22 -1.60 -5.11 4.44
N LEU A 23 -0.96 -6.03 3.70
CA LEU A 23 0.49 -6.05 3.63
C LEU A 23 0.99 -4.67 3.21
N PRO A 24 2.13 -4.19 3.75
CA PRO A 24 2.69 -2.93 3.29
C PRO A 24 2.97 -3.03 1.78
N PRO A 25 2.73 -1.95 1.03
CA PRO A 25 2.94 -1.96 -0.40
C PRO A 25 4.41 -2.22 -0.73
N SER A 26 4.67 -2.98 -1.79
CA SER A 26 6.00 -3.50 -2.11
C SER A 26 7.01 -2.40 -2.46
N TYR A 27 6.55 -1.26 -2.98
CA TYR A 27 7.42 -0.14 -3.37
C TYR A 27 8.26 0.41 -2.20
N LEU A 28 7.81 0.23 -0.95
CA LEU A 28 8.56 0.63 0.25
C LEU A 28 9.86 -0.18 0.44
N SER A 29 9.93 -1.35 -0.17
CA SER A 29 11.10 -2.23 -0.15
C SER A 29 12.07 -1.96 -1.31
N VAL A 30 11.69 -1.13 -2.30
CA VAL A 30 12.57 -0.81 -3.43
C VAL A 30 13.71 0.10 -2.96
N PRO A 31 14.98 -0.27 -3.21
CA PRO A 31 16.12 0.55 -2.81
C PRO A 31 16.01 1.96 -3.38
N GLN A 32 16.26 2.98 -2.54
CA GLN A 32 16.25 4.39 -2.94
C GLN A 32 14.93 4.86 -3.57
N PHE A 33 13.80 4.25 -3.24
CA PHE A 33 12.50 4.66 -3.80
C PHE A 33 12.18 6.15 -3.61
N LYS A 34 12.67 6.77 -2.52
CA LYS A 34 12.48 8.19 -2.22
C LYS A 34 13.16 9.13 -3.22
N GLU A 35 14.21 8.68 -3.89
CA GLU A 35 14.88 9.43 -4.96
C GLU A 35 14.11 9.34 -6.30
N CYS A 36 13.18 8.40 -6.39
CA CYS A 36 12.41 8.10 -7.58
C CYS A 36 10.97 8.62 -7.52
N LEU A 37 10.34 8.56 -6.35
CA LEU A 37 8.95 8.90 -6.13
C LEU A 37 8.80 10.35 -5.67
N GLN A 38 7.68 10.96 -6.05
CA GLN A 38 7.24 12.22 -5.45
C GLN A 38 6.28 11.93 -4.30
N PHE A 39 6.12 12.91 -3.40
CA PHE A 39 5.12 12.83 -2.34
C PHE A 39 4.31 14.11 -2.24
N LYS A 40 3.07 13.98 -1.78
CA LYS A 40 2.21 15.08 -1.35
C LYS A 40 1.68 14.78 0.05
N GLU A 41 1.56 15.79 0.89
CA GLU A 41 0.88 15.67 2.17
C GLU A 41 -0.59 16.05 2.01
N ILE A 42 -1.49 15.11 2.31
CA ILE A 42 -2.93 15.30 2.16
C ILE A 42 -3.60 14.79 3.44
N GLY A 43 -4.28 15.69 4.16
CA GLY A 43 -4.90 15.37 5.46
C GLY A 43 -3.91 14.87 6.52
N GLY A 44 -2.67 15.38 6.52
CA GLY A 44 -1.61 14.96 7.44
C GLY A 44 -0.99 13.59 7.12
N LYS A 45 -1.28 13.01 5.95
CA LYS A 45 -0.69 11.76 5.48
C LYS A 45 0.16 12.00 4.24
N THR A 46 1.33 11.39 4.20
CA THR A 46 2.19 11.37 3.01
C THR A 46 1.64 10.37 1.99
N ARG A 47 1.34 10.85 0.79
CA ARG A 47 0.95 10.03 -0.35
C ARG A 47 2.08 10.05 -1.37
N TRP A 48 2.61 8.87 -1.67
CA TRP A 48 3.66 8.68 -2.68
C TRP A 48 3.05 8.43 -4.06
N CYS A 49 3.71 8.91 -5.11
CA CYS A 49 3.31 8.68 -6.49
C CYS A 49 4.54 8.59 -7.41
N LEU A 50 4.38 7.86 -8.53
CA LEU A 50 5.42 7.72 -9.55
C LEU A 50 5.36 8.93 -10.50
N PRO A 51 6.42 9.75 -10.62
CA PRO A 51 6.42 10.88 -11.55
C PRO A 51 6.31 10.42 -13.01
N LYS A 52 5.89 11.33 -13.90
CA LYS A 52 5.77 11.07 -15.34
C LYS A 52 7.13 10.80 -16.02
N THR A 53 8.21 11.29 -15.42
CA THR A 53 9.57 11.16 -15.95
C THR A 53 10.50 10.73 -14.83
N LYS A 54 11.42 9.81 -15.15
CA LYS A 54 12.43 9.30 -14.22
C LYS A 54 13.35 10.43 -13.74
N PRO A 55 13.48 10.67 -12.42
CA PRO A 55 14.46 11.61 -11.88
C PRO A 55 15.91 11.16 -12.15
N VAL A 56 16.82 12.10 -12.34
CA VAL A 56 18.26 11.80 -12.57
C VAL A 56 18.88 11.05 -11.39
N ALA A 57 18.47 11.37 -10.16
CA ALA A 57 18.95 10.71 -8.94
C ALA A 57 18.42 9.28 -8.76
N CYS A 58 17.38 8.90 -9.51
CA CYS A 58 16.77 7.58 -9.40
C CYS A 58 17.60 6.51 -10.15
N PRO A 59 18.01 5.42 -9.48
CA PRO A 59 18.68 4.30 -10.17
C PRO A 59 17.77 3.63 -11.20
N ASP A 60 18.34 3.17 -12.32
CA ASP A 60 17.58 2.46 -13.38
C ASP A 60 16.89 1.20 -12.87
N ALA A 61 17.57 0.43 -12.00
CA ALA A 61 17.00 -0.77 -11.40
C ALA A 61 15.76 -0.44 -10.55
N SER A 62 15.88 0.55 -9.65
CA SER A 62 14.78 1.01 -8.79
C SER A 62 13.61 1.54 -9.60
N TRP A 63 13.88 2.33 -10.65
CA TRP A 63 12.83 2.83 -11.54
C TRP A 63 12.06 1.70 -12.22
N GLY A 64 12.76 0.66 -12.68
CA GLY A 64 12.15 -0.52 -13.29
C GLY A 64 11.26 -1.29 -12.31
N GLU A 65 11.66 -1.43 -11.04
CA GLU A 65 10.83 -2.06 -10.02
C GLU A 65 9.60 -1.23 -9.67
N LEU A 66 9.76 0.09 -9.47
CA LEU A 66 8.65 0.99 -9.18
C LEU A 66 7.62 1.07 -10.32
N THR A 67 8.07 0.96 -11.57
CA THR A 67 7.17 0.88 -12.73
C THR A 67 6.32 -0.39 -12.68
N LYS A 68 6.87 -1.52 -12.21
CA LYS A 68 6.09 -2.75 -12.01
C LYS A 68 5.07 -2.57 -10.88
N CYS A 69 5.47 -1.92 -9.78
CA CYS A 69 4.54 -1.60 -8.69
C CYS A 69 3.37 -0.72 -9.19
N GLU A 70 3.61 0.20 -10.13
CA GLU A 70 2.55 1.01 -10.75
C GLU A 70 1.59 0.14 -11.57
N ILE A 71 2.11 -0.72 -12.43
CA ILE A 71 1.32 -1.66 -13.24
C ILE A 71 0.49 -2.59 -12.34
N ASN A 72 1.03 -3.00 -11.20
CA ASN A 72 0.35 -3.84 -10.21
C ASN A 72 -0.69 -3.06 -9.36
N GLY A 73 -0.80 -1.74 -9.53
CA GLY A 73 -1.73 -0.90 -8.79
C GLY A 73 -1.32 -0.59 -7.35
N GLU A 74 -0.09 -0.91 -6.96
CA GLU A 74 0.43 -0.65 -5.60
C GLU A 74 0.82 0.83 -5.40
N ILE A 75 1.09 1.54 -6.50
CA ILE A 75 1.35 2.98 -6.53
C ILE A 75 0.74 3.58 -7.80
N GLN A 76 0.30 4.84 -7.74
CA GLN A 76 -0.27 5.55 -8.88
C GLN A 76 0.74 6.53 -9.47
N LYS A 77 0.53 6.93 -10.73
CA LYS A 77 1.26 8.07 -11.29
C LYS A 77 0.83 9.36 -10.60
N CYS A 78 1.75 10.31 -10.53
CA CYS A 78 1.43 11.64 -10.01
C CYS A 78 0.44 12.32 -10.95
N ASP A 79 -0.77 12.57 -10.45
CA ASP A 79 -1.71 13.47 -11.09
C ASP A 79 -1.51 14.89 -10.56
N ASP A 80 -1.49 15.84 -11.49
CA ASP A 80 -1.30 17.25 -11.16
C ASP A 80 -2.56 17.83 -10.47
N ASN A 81 -3.72 17.18 -10.64
CA ASN A 81 -5.04 17.51 -10.08
C ASN A 81 -5.44 16.58 -8.94
N LEU A 82 -4.48 16.13 -8.13
CA LEU A 82 -4.77 15.49 -6.86
C LEU A 82 -5.34 16.53 -5.89
N GLU A 83 -6.57 16.95 -6.17
CA GLU A 83 -7.48 17.68 -5.31
C GLU A 83 -7.98 16.69 -4.26
N GLU A 84 -7.52 16.96 -3.04
CA GLU A 84 -8.14 16.68 -1.73
C GLU A 84 -8.62 15.25 -1.46
#